data_AF-A0A522U3F3-F1
#
_entry.id   AF-A0A522U3F3-F1
#
_cell.length_a   1.000
_cell.length_b   1.000
_cell.length_c   1.000
_cell.angle_alpha   90.00
_cell.angle_beta   90.00
_cell.angle_gamma   90.00
#
_symmetry.space_group_name_H-M   'P 1'
#
loop_
_entity.id
_entity.type
_entity.pdbx_description
1 polymer ?
#
loop_
_entity_poly.entity_id
_entity_poly.type
_entity_poly.pdbx_seq_one_letter_code
_entity_poly.pdbx_strand_id
1 'polypeptide(L)'
;MMFPFTNWGGYGIIGPVFMLLFWMALIWGIVSLVQGSRERRDHEPPRTSPTRADALAILKERYVKGEITKAQFAEMRKDIEM
;
A
#
# COMPACT_ATOMS: atom_id res chain seq x y z
N MET A 1 6.99 3.87 -44.42
CA MET A 1 7.07 3.69 -42.96
C MET A 1 8.55 3.59 -42.59
N MET A 2 9.13 4.68 -42.08
CA MET A 2 10.53 4.76 -41.67
C MET A 2 10.53 5.49 -40.34
N PHE A 3 10.89 4.81 -39.25
CA PHE A 3 10.99 5.41 -37.91
C PHE A 3 12.19 6.38 -37.90
N PRO A 4 12.01 7.69 -37.67
CA PRO A 4 13.12 8.63 -37.64
C PRO A 4 13.70 8.69 -36.22
N PHE A 5 14.34 7.62 -35.77
CA PHE A 5 15.05 7.61 -34.48
C PHE A 5 16.57 7.49 -34.62
N THR A 6 17.11 7.84 -35.78
CA THR A 6 18.55 7.94 -35.99
C THR A 6 18.92 9.39 -36.29
N ASN A 7 18.90 10.25 -35.27
CA ASN A 7 19.70 11.49 -35.32
C ASN A 7 20.48 11.69 -34.02
N TRP A 8 21.63 11.04 -34.03
CA TRP A 8 22.85 11.29 -33.28
C TRP A 8 23.02 12.74 -32.80
N GLY A 9 23.15 12.89 -31.48
CA GLY A 9 23.58 14.12 -30.83
C GLY A 9 23.84 13.87 -29.35
N GLY A 10 24.91 13.13 -29.01
CA GLY A 10 25.55 12.99 -27.69
C GLY A 10 24.74 12.48 -26.47
N TYR A 11 23.42 12.67 -26.46
CA TYR A 11 22.53 12.54 -25.31
C TYR A 11 21.15 11.97 -25.71
N GLY A 12 20.99 11.49 -26.96
CA GLY A 12 19.70 11.11 -27.54
C GLY A 12 18.96 9.97 -26.83
N ILE A 13 19.67 9.13 -26.07
CA ILE A 13 19.10 8.06 -25.23
C ILE A 13 19.18 8.37 -23.74
N ILE A 14 20.10 9.25 -23.31
CA ILE A 14 20.29 9.58 -21.89
C ILE A 14 19.12 10.40 -21.37
N GLY A 15 18.60 11.35 -22.16
CA GLY A 15 17.43 12.16 -21.80
C GLY A 15 16.18 11.33 -21.43
N PRO A 16 15.65 10.49 -22.35
CA PRO A 16 14.45 9.70 -22.07
C PRO A 16 14.67 8.65 -20.97
N VAL A 17 15.86 8.04 -20.90
CA VAL A 17 16.19 7.07 -19.84
C VAL A 17 16.24 7.75 -18.47
N PHE A 18 16.88 8.91 -18.35
CA PHE A 18 16.92 9.67 -17.10
C PHE A 18 15.53 10.12 -16.66
N MET A 19 14.68 10.54 -17.61
CA MET A 19 13.30 10.89 -17.31
C MET A 19 12.50 9.68 -16.79
N LEU A 20 12.65 8.50 -17.40
CA LEU A 20 12.03 7.27 -16.91
C LEU A 20 12.54 6.86 -15.53
N LEU A 21 13.85 6.98 -15.28
CA LEU A 21 14.45 6.73 -13.97
C LEU A 21 13.90 7.69 -12.90
N PHE A 22 13.72 8.97 -13.24
CA PHE A 22 13.10 9.94 -12.34
C PHE A 22 11.66 9.57 -11.98
N TRP A 23 10.86 9.15 -12.96
CA TRP A 23 9.49 8.64 -12.71
C TRP A 23 9.48 7.38 -11.84
N MET A 24 10.39 6.43 -12.09
CA MET A 24 10.57 5.24 -11.26
C MET A 24 10.92 5.60 -9.81
N ALA A 25 11.86 6.54 -9.63
CA ALA A 25 12.27 7.02 -8.30
C ALA A 25 11.12 7.76 -7.58
N LEU A 26 10.34 8.56 -8.30
CA LEU A 26 9.17 9.26 -7.77
C LEU A 26 8.11 8.26 -7.30
N ILE A 27 7.78 7.26 -8.13
CA ILE A 27 6.84 6.19 -7.79
C ILE A 27 7.37 5.41 -6.58
N TRP A 28 8.65 5.05 -6.58
CA TRP A 28 9.27 4.34 -5.46
C TRP A 28 9.24 5.15 -4.16
N GLY A 29 9.48 6.46 -4.22
CA GLY A 29 9.33 7.36 -3.07
C GLY A 29 7.90 7.37 -2.52
N ILE A 30 6.90 7.51 -3.40
CA ILE A 30 5.49 7.49 -3.00
C ILE A 30 5.11 6.12 -2.40
N VAL A 31 5.51 5.03 -3.06
CA VAL A 31 5.26 3.66 -2.59
C VAL A 31 5.93 3.43 -1.25
N SER A 32 7.17 3.89 -1.04
CA SER A 32 7.88 3.75 0.23
C SER A 32 7.18 4.49 1.38
N LEU A 33 6.60 5.68 1.15
CA LEU A 33 5.81 6.37 2.17
C LEU A 33 4.51 5.62 2.52
N VAL A 34 3.82 5.06 1.51
CA VAL A 34 2.58 4.29 1.71
C VAL A 34 2.88 2.92 2.33
N GLN A 35 3.96 2.27 1.90
CA GLN A 35 4.42 0.97 2.40
C GLN A 35 4.94 1.09 3.82
N GLY A 36 5.73 2.12 4.15
CA GLY A 36 6.15 2.40 5.53
C GLY A 36 4.99 2.72 6.49
N SER A 37 3.83 3.11 5.95
CA SER A 37 2.59 3.30 6.72
C SER A 37 1.78 2.01 6.87
N ARG A 38 1.89 1.06 5.92
CA ARG A 38 1.29 -0.29 6.01
C ARG A 38 2.14 -1.24 6.86
N GLU A 39 3.45 -1.11 6.79
CA GLU A 39 4.40 -1.99 7.47
C GLU A 39 4.49 -1.74 8.99
N ARG A 40 3.92 -0.62 9.47
CA ARG A 40 3.63 -0.40 10.90
C ARG A 40 2.35 -1.11 11.38
N ARG A 41 1.72 -1.96 10.55
CA ARG A 41 0.66 -2.88 10.98
C ARG A 41 0.99 -4.35 10.77
N ASP A 42 2.05 -4.67 10.01
CA ASP A 42 2.45 -6.05 9.70
C ASP A 42 3.79 -6.46 10.36
N HIS A 43 4.29 -5.68 11.32
CA HIS A 43 5.38 -6.09 12.21
C HIS A 43 4.85 -6.70 13.52
N GLU A 44 3.87 -7.60 13.43
CA GLU A 44 3.73 -8.64 14.46
C GLU A 44 4.38 -9.89 13.84
N PRO A 45 5.41 -10.50 14.47
CA PRO A 45 5.96 -11.77 14.00
C PRO A 45 4.84 -12.82 13.90
N PRO A 46 5.03 -13.98 13.25
CA PRO A 46 4.01 -15.03 13.19
C PRO A 46 3.76 -15.58 14.61
N ARG A 47 2.95 -14.86 15.39
CA ARG A 47 2.46 -15.26 16.68
C ARG A 47 1.27 -16.14 16.37
N THR A 48 1.39 -17.37 16.80
CA THR A 48 0.52 -18.51 16.62
C THR A 48 -0.88 -18.35 17.25
N SER A 49 -1.42 -17.14 17.34
CA SER A 49 -2.77 -16.87 17.83
C SER A 49 -3.23 -15.49 17.34
N PRO A 50 -4.39 -15.35 16.66
CA PRO A 50 -4.95 -14.05 16.36
C PRO A 50 -5.22 -13.34 17.68
N THR A 51 -4.55 -12.21 17.90
CA THR A 51 -4.68 -11.47 19.15
C THR A 51 -6.04 -10.77 19.16
N ARG A 52 -6.61 -10.56 20.35
CA ARG A 52 -7.83 -9.76 20.56
C ARG A 52 -7.77 -8.39 19.84
N ALA A 53 -6.58 -7.81 19.77
CA ALA A 53 -6.30 -6.55 19.06
C ALA A 53 -6.48 -6.66 17.53
N ASP A 54 -6.11 -7.80 16.92
CA ASP A 54 -6.24 -8.05 15.48
C ASP A 54 -7.70 -8.20 15.09
N ALA A 55 -8.49 -8.91 15.91
CA ALA A 55 -9.92 -9.08 15.69
C ALA A 55 -10.65 -7.73 15.67
N LEU A 56 -10.34 -6.83 16.62
CA LEU A 56 -10.90 -5.47 16.65
C LEU A 56 -10.46 -4.61 15.46
N ALA A 57 -9.21 -4.76 15.01
CA ALA A 57 -8.70 -4.02 13.85
C ALA A 57 -9.42 -4.42 12.55
N ILE A 58 -9.62 -5.73 12.33
CA ILE A 58 -10.35 -6.28 11.18
C ILE A 58 -11.82 -5.82 11.20
N LEU A 59 -12.45 -5.82 12.37
CA LEU A 59 -13.83 -5.33 12.56
C LEU A 59 -13.97 -3.84 12.21
N LYS A 60 -13.04 -3.02 12.68
CA LYS A 60 -13.03 -1.58 12.39
C LYS A 60 -12.85 -1.30 10.90
N GLU A 61 -11.99 -2.08 10.23
CA GLU A 61 -11.78 -1.96 8.79
C GLU A 61 -13.06 -2.25 7.99
N ARG A 62 -13.78 -3.34 8.31
CA ARG A 62 -15.04 -3.68 7.64
C ARG A 62 -16.16 -2.67 7.93
N TYR A 63 -16.17 -2.09 9.13
CA TYR A 63 -17.11 -1.01 9.47
C TYR A 63 -16.85 0.23 8.62
N VAL A 64 -15.58 0.64 8.48
CA VAL A 64 -15.19 1.78 7.63
C VAL A 64 -15.47 1.49 6.15
N LYS A 65 -15.29 0.24 5.73
CA LYS A 65 -15.62 -0.22 4.37
C LYS A 65 -17.14 -0.29 4.11
N GLY A 66 -17.96 -0.17 5.15
CA GLY A 66 -19.43 -0.23 5.06
C GLY A 66 -19.98 -1.65 4.87
N GLU A 67 -19.15 -2.69 5.01
CA GLU A 67 -19.55 -4.08 4.86
C GLU A 67 -20.34 -4.59 6.09
N ILE A 68 -20.17 -3.94 7.24
CA ILE A 68 -20.90 -4.24 8.48
C ILE A 68 -21.58 -3.00 9.04
N THR A 69 -22.81 -3.19 9.53
CA THR A 69 -23.59 -2.13 10.19
C THR A 69 -23.06 -1.88 11.60
N LYS A 70 -23.19 -0.65 12.11
CA LYS A 70 -22.79 -0.24 13.48
C LYS A 70 -23.30 -1.18 14.58
N ALA A 71 -24.50 -1.74 14.41
CA ALA A 71 -25.08 -2.71 15.33
C ALA A 71 -24.26 -4.01 15.40
N GLN A 72 -23.90 -4.59 14.25
CA GLN A 72 -23.07 -5.80 14.17
C GLN A 72 -21.65 -5.55 14.71
N PHE A 73 -21.09 -4.36 14.44
CA PHE A 73 -19.79 -3.99 15.00
C PHE A 73 -19.83 -3.93 16.54
N ALA A 74 -20.88 -3.36 17.13
CA ALA A 74 -21.00 -3.25 18.58
C ALA A 74 -21.18 -4.60 19.28
N GLU A 75 -21.91 -5.53 18.66
CA GLU A 75 -22.12 -6.88 19.17
C GLU A 75 -20.81 -7.68 19.16
N MET A 76 -20.13 -7.74 18.01
CA MET A 76 -18.86 -8.44 17.87
C MET A 76 -17.74 -7.82 18.72
N ARG A 77 -17.73 -6.50 18.88
CA ARG A 77 -16.78 -5.82 19.77
C ARG A 77 -17.00 -6.23 21.23
N LYS A 78 -18.25 -6.34 21.70
CA LYS A 78 -18.56 -6.75 23.07
C LYS A 78 -18.18 -8.20 23.32
N ASP A 79 -18.43 -9.08 22.35
CA ASP A 79 -18.06 -10.49 22.41
C ASP A 79 -16.54 -10.66 22.50
N ILE A 80 -15.81 -9.83 21.74
CA ILE A 80 -14.36 -9.78 21.83
C ILE A 80 -13.91 -9.17 23.16
N GLU A 81 -14.54 -8.10 23.67
CA GLU A 81 -14.20 -7.40 24.93
C GLU A 81 -14.63 -8.12 26.22
N MET A 82 -15.41 -9.21 26.13
CA MET A 82 -15.67 -10.18 27.21
C MET A 82 -14.50 -11.12 27.45
#